data_AF-A0A953E5R9-F1
#
_entry.id   AF-A0A953E5R9-F1
#
_cell.length_a   1.000
_cell.length_b   1.000
_cell.length_c   1.000
_cell.angle_alpha   90.00
_cell.angle_beta   90.00
_cell.angle_gamma   90.00
#
_symmetry.space_group_name_H-M   'P 1'
#
loop_
_entity.id
_entity.type
_entity.pdbx_description
1 polymer ?
#
loop_
_entity_poly.entity_id
_entity_poly.type
_entity_poly.pdbx_seq_one_letter_code
_entity_poly.pdbx_strand_id
1 'polypeptide(L)'
;GVTTYAENIGVMAATRIYSTALFVVAALVAVFLGFSPKFGALIQAIPLPVMGGVSIVVFGLIAVAGARIWVDNRVDFSAPANLIVAAVTLILGTGDFTLRFGGFALGGIGTATFGAILLYALLGGEQRRTGR
;
A
#
# COMPACT_ATOMS: atom_id res chain seq x y z
N GLY A 1 1.83 10.85 7.95
CA GLY A 1 2.06 11.21 6.54
C GLY A 1 0.82 10.84 5.75
N VAL A 2 0.52 11.59 4.70
CA VAL A 2 -0.57 11.24 3.76
C VAL A 2 0.04 10.48 2.57
N THR A 3 -0.63 9.43 2.11
CA THR A 3 -0.17 8.58 1.01
C THR A 3 -1.12 8.68 -0.17
N THR A 4 -0.63 8.39 -1.37
CA THR A 4 -1.47 8.32 -2.57
C THR A 4 -2.39 7.11 -2.47
N TYR A 5 -3.70 7.33 -2.39
CA TYR A 5 -4.67 6.26 -2.31
C TYR A 5 -4.82 5.54 -3.66
N ALA A 6 -4.74 4.20 -3.63
CA ALA A 6 -4.86 3.35 -4.81
C ALA A 6 -6.22 3.50 -5.51
N GLU A 7 -7.28 3.82 -4.77
CA GLU A 7 -8.62 4.08 -5.32
C GLU A 7 -8.64 5.30 -6.27
N ASN A 8 -7.87 6.35 -5.96
CA ASN A 8 -7.80 7.56 -6.79
C ASN A 8 -7.13 7.28 -8.13
N ILE A 9 -6.11 6.41 -8.13
CA ILE A 9 -5.44 5.97 -9.37
C ILE A 9 -6.41 5.16 -10.24
N GLY A 10 -7.24 4.31 -9.63
CA GLY A 10 -8.30 3.56 -10.32
C GLY A 10 -9.34 4.46 -10.99
N VAL A 11 -9.84 5.48 -10.29
CA VAL A 11 -10.82 6.45 -10.82
C VAL A 11 -10.22 7.26 -11.97
N MET A 12 -8.97 7.70 -11.87
CA MET A 12 -8.28 8.40 -12.95
C MET A 12 -8.11 7.51 -14.19
N ALA A 13 -7.78 6.22 -14.01
CA ALA A 13 -7.65 5.29 -15.12
C ALA A 13 -8.98 5.05 -15.86
N ALA A 14 -10.10 4.99 -15.13
CA ALA A 14 -11.43 4.80 -15.70
C ALA A 14 -11.98 6.05 -16.39
N THR A 15 -11.84 7.22 -15.74
CA THR A 15 -12.35 8.50 -16.26
C THR A 15 -11.44 9.11 -17.33
N ARG A 16 -10.17 8.69 -17.39
CA ARG A 16 -9.09 9.28 -18.22
C ARG A 16 -8.85 10.78 -17.95
N ILE A 17 -9.24 11.26 -16.78
CA ILE A 17 -9.02 12.65 -16.39
C ILE A 17 -7.89 12.69 -15.35
N TYR A 18 -6.73 13.21 -15.75
CA TYR A 18 -5.53 13.30 -14.92
C TYR A 18 -5.24 14.75 -14.44
N SER A 19 -6.27 15.61 -14.44
CA SER A 19 -6.11 17.03 -14.11
C SER A 19 -5.85 17.24 -12.61
N THR A 20 -4.75 17.93 -12.29
CA THR A 20 -4.43 18.34 -10.91
C THR A 20 -5.46 19.30 -10.31
N ALA A 21 -6.17 20.07 -11.14
CA ALA A 21 -7.20 21.00 -10.70
C ALA A 21 -8.39 20.29 -10.03
N LEU A 22 -8.71 19.06 -10.45
CA LEU A 22 -9.78 18.27 -9.82
C LEU A 22 -9.45 17.90 -8.38
N PHE A 23 -8.20 17.63 -8.06
CA PHE A 23 -7.78 17.36 -6.68
C PHE A 23 -7.94 18.59 -5.79
N VAL A 24 -7.68 19.79 -6.31
CA VAL A 24 -7.89 21.04 -5.57
C VAL A 24 -9.38 21.28 -5.32
N VAL A 25 -10.23 21.08 -6.33
CA VAL A 25 -11.69 21.20 -6.17
C VAL A 25 -12.22 20.17 -5.18
N ALA A 26 -11.80 18.91 -5.28
CA ALA A 26 -12.19 17.86 -4.33
C ALA A 26 -11.75 18.19 -2.90
N ALA A 27 -10.54 18.72 -2.72
CA ALA A 27 -10.05 19.16 -1.41
C ALA A 27 -10.89 20.30 -0.83
N LEU A 28 -11.23 21.32 -1.63
CA LEU A 28 -12.09 22.43 -1.20
C LEU A 28 -13.48 21.93 -0.80
N VAL A 29 -14.10 21.06 -1.61
CA VAL A 29 -15.39 20.45 -1.29
C VAL A 29 -15.32 19.65 0.01
N ALA A 30 -14.26 18.85 0.21
CA ALA A 30 -14.06 18.09 1.44
C ALA A 30 -13.93 19.00 2.67
N VAL A 31 -13.21 20.12 2.55
CA VAL A 31 -13.10 21.11 3.63
C VAL A 31 -14.47 21.72 3.97
N PHE A 32 -15.23 22.15 2.97
CA PHE A 32 -16.57 22.72 3.20
C PHE A 32 -17.55 21.72 3.81
N LEU A 33 -17.55 20.47 3.34
CA LEU A 33 -18.37 19.41 3.91
C LEU A 33 -17.93 19.03 5.32
N GLY A 34 -16.62 19.10 5.63
CA GLY A 34 -16.08 18.86 6.96
C GLY A 34 -16.58 19.86 8.01
N PHE A 35 -16.88 21.11 7.61
CA PHE A 35 -17.49 22.11 8.49
C PHE A 35 -19.02 21.97 8.62
N SER A 36 -19.66 21.07 7.89
CA SER A 36 -21.13 20.87 7.94
C SER A 36 -21.52 19.83 9.00
N PRO A 37 -22.19 20.24 10.09
CA PRO A 37 -22.61 19.29 11.14
C PRO A 37 -23.61 18.25 10.64
N LYS A 38 -24.45 18.61 9.66
CA LYS A 38 -25.42 17.69 9.04
C LYS A 38 -24.74 16.58 8.25
N PHE A 39 -23.64 16.90 7.56
CA PHE A 39 -22.87 15.91 6.83
C PHE A 39 -22.13 14.96 7.79
N GLY A 40 -21.57 15.50 8.87
CA GLY A 40 -20.98 14.68 9.94
C GLY A 40 -21.98 13.69 10.57
N ALA A 41 -23.21 14.15 10.84
CA ALA A 41 -24.28 13.29 11.36
C ALA A 41 -24.67 12.17 10.36
N LEU A 42 -24.66 12.45 9.07
CA LEU A 42 -24.93 11.45 8.03
C LEU A 42 -23.84 10.36 8.00
N ILE A 43 -22.56 10.74 8.13
CA ILE A 43 -21.45 9.76 8.20
C ILE A 43 -21.59 8.88 9.45
N GLN A 44 -21.95 9.46 10.59
CA GLN A 44 -22.15 8.70 11.83
C GLN A 44 -23.38 7.77 11.77
N ALA A 45 -24.35 8.06 10.90
CA ALA A 45 -25.49 7.19 10.66
C ALA A 45 -25.16 5.95 9.80
N ILE A 46 -23.96 5.87 9.21
CA ILE A 46 -23.55 4.72 8.38
C ILE A 46 -23.40 3.48 9.28
N PRO A 47 -24.09 2.35 8.97
CA PRO A 47 -23.98 1.14 9.77
C PRO A 47 -22.55 0.56 9.78
N LEU A 48 -22.11 0.07 10.94
CA LEU A 48 -20.81 -0.58 11.11
C LEU A 48 -20.52 -1.70 10.08
N PRO A 49 -21.49 -2.56 9.69
CA PRO A 49 -21.25 -3.59 8.69
C PRO A 49 -20.86 -3.02 7.30
N VAL A 50 -21.39 -1.86 6.93
CA VAL A 50 -21.06 -1.19 5.66
C VAL A 50 -19.64 -0.62 5.71
N MET A 51 -19.25 -0.01 6.84
CA MET A 51 -17.89 0.49 7.05
C MET A 51 -16.85 -0.64 6.98
N GLY A 52 -17.18 -1.82 7.51
CA GLY A 52 -16.36 -3.02 7.38
C GLY A 52 -16.19 -3.44 5.91
N GLY A 53 -17.28 -3.48 5.15
CA GLY A 53 -17.25 -3.80 3.72
C GLY A 53 -16.39 -2.84 2.89
N VAL A 54 -16.53 -1.53 3.12
CA VAL A 54 -15.69 -0.50 2.47
C VAL A 54 -14.21 -0.69 2.82
N SER A 55 -13.90 -0.97 4.08
CA SER A 55 -12.52 -1.23 4.53
C SER A 55 -11.91 -2.43 3.82
N ILE A 56 -12.65 -3.54 3.68
CA ILE A 56 -12.20 -4.74 2.96
C ILE A 56 -11.88 -4.40 1.51
N VAL A 57 -12.74 -3.64 0.83
CA VAL A 57 -12.50 -3.23 -0.57
C VAL A 57 -11.24 -2.37 -0.67
N VAL A 58 -11.09 -1.35 0.18
CA VAL A 58 -9.93 -0.45 0.15
C VAL A 58 -8.62 -1.21 0.43
N PHE A 59 -8.56 -2.02 1.49
CA PHE A 59 -7.38 -2.82 1.80
C PHE A 59 -7.07 -3.88 0.72
N GLY A 60 -8.11 -4.50 0.15
CA GLY A 60 -7.97 -5.42 -0.97
C GLY A 60 -7.39 -4.74 -2.22
N LEU A 61 -7.87 -3.55 -2.56
CA LEU A 61 -7.34 -2.76 -3.67
C LEU A 61 -5.89 -2.34 -3.44
N ILE A 62 -5.51 -2.01 -2.19
CA ILE A 62 -4.11 -1.72 -1.84
C ILE A 62 -3.22 -2.96 -2.06
N ALA A 63 -3.66 -4.14 -1.62
CA ALA A 63 -2.92 -5.39 -1.82
C ALA A 63 -2.74 -5.71 -3.32
N VAL A 64 -3.81 -5.59 -4.11
CA VAL A 64 -3.76 -5.82 -5.56
C VAL A 64 -2.91 -4.78 -6.28
N ALA A 65 -2.92 -3.52 -5.84
CA ALA A 65 -2.04 -2.48 -6.38
C ALA A 65 -0.56 -2.84 -6.17
N GLY A 66 -0.20 -3.41 -5.01
CA GLY A 66 1.14 -3.96 -4.75
C GLY A 66 1.52 -5.06 -5.74
N ALA A 67 0.62 -6.05 -5.93
CA ALA A 67 0.85 -7.13 -6.90
C ALA A 67 0.97 -6.61 -8.35
N ARG A 68 0.17 -5.60 -8.71
CA ARG A 68 0.23 -4.96 -10.03
C ARG A 68 1.59 -4.32 -10.30
N ILE A 69 2.24 -3.73 -9.30
CA ILE A 69 3.59 -3.17 -9.45
C ILE A 69 4.58 -4.26 -9.90
N TRP A 70 4.49 -5.48 -9.36
CA TRP A 70 5.37 -6.58 -9.80
C TRP A 70 5.10 -7.01 -11.24
N VAL A 71 3.83 -7.05 -11.64
CA VAL A 71 3.43 -7.40 -13.01
C VAL A 71 3.86 -6.34 -14.02
N ASP A 72 3.60 -5.06 -13.72
CA ASP A 72 3.93 -3.94 -14.59
C ASP A 72 5.46 -3.80 -14.78
N ASN A 73 6.25 -4.13 -13.74
CA ASN A 73 7.72 -4.18 -13.81
C ASN A 73 8.29 -5.52 -14.33
N ARG A 74 7.45 -6.48 -14.72
CA ARG A 74 7.85 -7.80 -15.22
C ARG A 74 8.82 -8.54 -14.29
N VAL A 75 8.54 -8.54 -12.99
CA VAL A 75 9.36 -9.28 -12.01
C VAL A 75 9.34 -10.77 -12.34
N ASP A 76 10.53 -11.35 -12.59
CA ASP A 76 10.66 -12.78 -12.82
C ASP A 76 10.65 -13.53 -11.48
N PHE A 77 9.52 -14.18 -11.18
CA PHE A 77 9.36 -15.05 -10.01
C PHE A 77 9.91 -16.47 -10.22
N SER A 78 10.38 -16.80 -11.42
CA SER A 78 11.14 -18.04 -11.66
C SER A 78 12.54 -17.95 -11.04
N ALA A 79 13.06 -16.74 -10.88
CA ALA A 79 14.31 -16.49 -10.18
C ALA A 79 14.12 -16.71 -8.65
N PRO A 80 14.84 -17.67 -8.04
CA PRO A 80 14.67 -17.99 -6.61
C PRO A 80 14.88 -16.78 -5.69
N ALA A 81 15.80 -15.87 -6.05
CA ALA A 81 16.07 -14.66 -5.28
C ALA A 81 14.83 -13.76 -5.17
N ASN A 82 14.16 -13.49 -6.30
CA ASN A 82 12.97 -12.64 -6.33
C ASN A 82 11.79 -13.30 -5.59
N LEU A 83 11.63 -14.61 -5.77
CA LEU A 83 10.59 -15.40 -5.10
C LEU A 83 10.77 -15.36 -3.58
N ILE A 84 11.98 -15.64 -3.09
CA ILE A 84 12.31 -15.64 -1.65
C ILE A 84 12.12 -14.24 -1.06
N VAL A 85 12.59 -13.20 -1.75
CA VAL A 85 12.41 -11.80 -1.30
C VAL A 85 10.92 -11.49 -1.17
N ALA A 86 10.12 -11.75 -2.20
CA ALA A 86 8.69 -11.47 -2.15
C ALA A 86 7.97 -12.25 -1.03
N ALA A 87 8.25 -13.55 -0.90
CA ALA A 87 7.61 -14.41 0.11
C ALA A 87 7.95 -13.96 1.55
N VAL A 88 9.23 -13.72 1.85
CA VAL A 88 9.66 -13.29 3.18
C VAL A 88 9.08 -11.91 3.51
N THR A 89 9.09 -10.98 2.57
CA THR A 89 8.54 -9.63 2.76
C THR A 89 7.04 -9.69 3.06
N LEU A 90 6.30 -10.55 2.36
CA LEU A 90 4.86 -10.73 2.56
C LEU A 90 4.57 -11.23 3.98
N ILE A 91 5.26 -12.30 4.41
CA ILE A 91 5.05 -12.90 5.74
C ILE A 91 5.46 -11.95 6.87
N LEU A 92 6.60 -11.26 6.74
CA LEU A 92 7.03 -10.28 7.74
C LEU A 92 6.04 -9.11 7.86
N GLY A 93 5.50 -8.65 6.72
CA GLY A 93 4.53 -7.56 6.69
C GLY A 93 3.17 -7.95 7.25
N THR A 94 2.65 -9.13 6.87
CA THR A 94 1.33 -9.60 7.34
C THR A 94 1.37 -10.12 8.78
N GLY A 95 2.50 -10.64 9.24
CA GLY A 95 2.67 -11.19 10.59
C GLY A 95 2.92 -10.13 11.67
N ASP A 96 2.91 -8.85 11.31
CA ASP A 96 3.20 -7.70 12.19
C ASP A 96 4.45 -7.90 13.05
N PHE A 97 5.52 -8.38 12.43
CA PHE A 97 6.78 -8.66 13.12
C PHE A 97 7.45 -7.37 13.57
N THR A 98 7.10 -6.88 14.75
CA THR A 98 7.66 -5.63 15.29
C THR A 98 9.00 -5.88 15.98
N LEU A 99 10.09 -5.35 15.43
CA LEU A 99 11.41 -5.41 16.04
C LEU A 99 11.57 -4.26 17.03
N ARG A 100 11.81 -4.60 18.30
CA ARG A 100 12.06 -3.61 19.35
C ARG A 100 13.54 -3.58 19.68
N PHE A 101 14.17 -2.44 19.44
CA PHE A 101 15.55 -2.15 19.80
C PHE A 101 15.55 -1.10 20.92
N GLY A 102 15.53 -1.57 22.17
CA GLY A 102 15.42 -0.69 23.34
C GLY A 102 14.14 0.15 23.30
N GLY A 103 14.27 1.48 23.25
CA GLY A 103 13.14 2.42 23.15
C GLY A 103 12.57 2.61 21.73
N PHE A 104 13.20 2.03 20.71
CA PHE A 104 12.77 2.14 19.31
C PHE A 104 12.01 0.89 18.88
N ALA A 105 10.78 1.06 18.38
CA ALA A 105 9.99 -0.03 17.83
C ALA A 105 9.82 0.18 16.32
N LEU A 106 10.36 -0.76 15.54
CA LEU A 106 10.15 -0.83 14.11
C LEU A 106 8.92 -1.70 13.88
N GLY A 107 7.80 -1.10 13.46
CA GLY A 107 6.54 -1.82 13.20
C GLY A 107 6.67 -2.84 12.06
N GLY A 108 5.72 -3.77 11.95
CA GLY A 108 5.77 -4.89 10.99
C GLY A 108 6.01 -4.49 9.52
N ILE A 109 5.45 -3.37 9.08
CA ILE A 109 5.70 -2.86 7.71
C ILE A 109 7.15 -2.37 7.57
N GLY A 110 7.69 -1.73 8.62
CA GLY A 110 9.07 -1.26 8.65
C GLY A 110 10.05 -2.42 8.60
N THR A 111 9.85 -3.44 9.44
CA THR A 111 10.71 -4.62 9.49
C THR A 111 10.67 -5.42 8.19
N ALA A 112 9.49 -5.58 7.59
CA ALA A 112 9.33 -6.20 6.28
C ALA A 112 10.12 -5.43 5.20
N THR A 113 10.03 -4.10 5.19
CA THR A 113 10.72 -3.27 4.20
C THR A 113 12.24 -3.37 4.34
N PHE A 114 12.77 -3.23 5.55
CA PHE A 114 14.21 -3.39 5.79
C PHE A 114 14.69 -4.81 5.49
N GLY A 115 13.90 -5.82 5.88
CA GLY A 115 14.17 -7.23 5.57
C GLY A 115 14.23 -7.48 4.07
N ALA A 116 13.28 -6.94 3.31
CA ALA A 116 13.25 -7.06 1.84
C ALA A 116 14.50 -6.50 1.19
N ILE A 117 14.90 -5.27 1.58
CA ILE A 117 16.07 -4.60 1.02
C ILE A 117 17.34 -5.37 1.35
N LEU A 118 17.50 -5.80 2.61
CA LEU A 118 18.68 -6.55 3.04
C LEU A 118 18.77 -7.90 2.33
N LEU A 119 17.66 -8.63 2.27
CA LEU A 119 17.57 -9.94 1.64
C LEU A 119 17.84 -9.85 0.13
N TYR A 120 17.27 -8.86 -0.54
CA TYR A 120 17.53 -8.60 -1.95
C TYR A 120 18.99 -8.19 -2.20
N ALA A 121 19.61 -7.38 -1.33
CA ALA A 121 21.01 -6.99 -1.47
C ALA A 121 21.96 -8.20 -1.31
N LEU A 122 21.68 -9.10 -0.37
CA LEU A 122 22.44 -10.32 -0.15
C LEU A 122 22.33 -11.28 -1.35
N LEU A 123 21.09 -11.59 -1.76
CA LEU A 123 20.83 -12.52 -2.86
C LEU A 123 21.22 -11.95 -4.23
N GLY A 124 21.00 -10.65 -4.45
CA GLY A 124 21.38 -9.95 -5.68
C GLY A 124 22.90 -9.83 -5.85
N GLY A 125 23.65 -9.77 -4.75
CA GLY A 125 25.11 -9.91 -4.78
C GLY A 125 25.57 -11.29 -5.25
N GLU A 126 24.81 -12.34 -4.94
CA GLU A 126 25.10 -13.73 -5.30
C GLU A 126 24.73 -14.06 -6.74
N GLN A 127 23.62 -13.51 -7.26
CA GLN A 127 23.25 -13.61 -8.68
C GLN A 127 24.29 -12.96 -9.60
N ARG A 128 24.82 -11.78 -9.23
CA ARG A 128 25.89 -11.10 -9.99
C ARG A 128 27.20 -11.90 -10.04
N ARG A 129 27.48 -12.72 -9.01
CA ARG A 129 28.66 -13.59 -8.97
C ARG A 129 28.49 -14.89 -9.75
N THR A 130 27.26 -15.34 -9.96
CA THR A 130 26.95 -16.64 -10.57
C THR A 130 26.70 -16.57 -12.09
N GLY A 131 26.81 -15.38 -12.71
CA GLY A 131 26.87 -15.26 -14.17
C GLY A 131 25.64 -15.82 -14.90
N ARG A 132 24.44 -15.52 -14.39
CA ARG A 132 23.18 -15.69 -15.10
C ARG A 132 22.39 -14.39 -15.06
#